data_AF-A0A9W6PWZ0-F1
#
_entry.id   AF-A0A9W6PWZ0-F1
#
_cell.length_a   1.000
_cell.length_b   1.000
_cell.length_c   1.000
_cell.angle_alpha   90.00
_cell.angle_beta   90.00
_cell.angle_gamma   90.00
#
_symmetry.space_group_name_H-M   'P 1'
#
loop_
_entity.id
_entity.type
_entity.pdbx_description
1 polymer ?
#
loop_
_entity_poly.entity_id
_entity_poly.type
_entity_poly.pdbx_seq_one_letter_code
_entity_poly.pdbx_strand_id
1 'polypeptide(L)'
;MSCDLVAVVRRPPDVRAVLEGLIAMGVSVEIRGGEPAATRLYNLEGQLIVSIENPVQVAVPGEIRRLLGAEFAARLPSPSAPMWWVDVRAVADLPEGVEVARRFADALVHWLGGAVYPDGESDGPPLSWRAADHSGATAGSSASSSPAPS
;
A
#
# COMPACT_ATOMS: atom_id res chain seq x y z
N MET A 1 6.02 -4.83 11.06
CA MET A 1 5.85 -4.26 9.70
C MET A 1 4.43 -3.75 9.60
N SER A 2 4.19 -2.53 10.08
CA SER A 2 3.03 -1.74 9.69
C SER A 2 3.14 -1.37 8.21
N CYS A 3 2.02 -1.10 7.52
CA CYS A 3 2.09 -0.34 6.29
C CYS A 3 2.43 1.10 6.67
N ASP A 4 3.46 1.66 6.06
CA ASP A 4 3.88 3.03 6.36
C ASP A 4 3.43 3.98 5.26
N LEU A 5 3.34 3.49 4.02
CA LEU A 5 2.80 4.24 2.88
C LEU A 5 1.98 3.34 1.95
N VAL A 6 0.98 3.92 1.31
CA VAL A 6 0.20 3.34 0.22
C VAL A 6 0.29 4.26 -0.98
N ALA A 7 0.79 3.75 -2.10
CA ALA A 7 0.69 4.46 -3.38
C ALA A 7 -0.55 3.95 -4.14
N VAL A 8 -1.48 4.87 -4.44
CA VAL A 8 -2.64 4.60 -5.28
C VAL A 8 -2.41 5.24 -6.64
N VAL A 9 -2.21 4.43 -7.68
CA VAL A 9 -1.82 4.88 -9.02
C VAL A 9 -2.80 4.44 -10.11
N ARG A 10 -2.91 5.22 -11.19
CA ARG A 10 -3.93 4.99 -12.23
C ARG A 10 -3.60 3.83 -13.17
N ARG A 11 -2.31 3.54 -13.34
CA ARG A 11 -1.81 2.59 -14.34
C ARG A 11 -1.10 1.44 -13.65
N PRO A 12 -1.08 0.23 -14.26
CA PRO A 12 -0.34 -0.90 -13.73
C PRO A 12 1.13 -0.50 -13.54
N PRO A 13 1.66 -0.57 -12.31
CA PRO A 13 3.03 -0.18 -12.06
C PRO A 13 4.00 -1.30 -12.41
N ASP A 14 5.11 -0.94 -13.06
CA ASP A 14 6.32 -1.76 -13.09
C ASP A 14 7.22 -1.31 -11.93
N VAL A 15 7.11 -2.02 -10.81
CA VAL A 15 7.86 -1.72 -9.58
C VAL A 15 9.36 -1.75 -9.82
N ARG A 16 9.84 -2.72 -10.61
CA ARG A 16 11.26 -2.92 -10.89
C ARG A 16 11.82 -1.75 -11.69
N ALA A 17 11.14 -1.35 -12.76
CA ALA A 17 11.56 -0.24 -13.60
C ALA A 17 11.64 1.09 -12.83
N VAL A 18 10.68 1.36 -11.94
CA VAL A 18 10.70 2.59 -11.12
C VAL A 18 11.88 2.58 -10.14
N LEU A 19 12.15 1.44 -9.50
CA LEU A 19 13.30 1.31 -8.59
C LEU A 19 14.64 1.45 -9.32
N GLU A 20 14.77 0.86 -10.51
CA GLU A 20 15.97 1.01 -11.34
C GLU A 20 16.20 2.48 -11.74
N GLY A 21 15.14 3.23 -12.03
CA GLY A 21 15.22 4.67 -12.25
C GLY A 21 15.71 5.45 -11.03
N LEU A 22 15.24 5.09 -9.82
CA LEU A 22 15.72 5.70 -8.58
C LEU A 22 17.21 5.41 -8.32
N ILE A 23 17.65 4.18 -8.57
CA ILE A 23 19.06 3.79 -8.45
C ILE A 23 19.91 4.60 -9.44
N ALA A 24 19.45 4.76 -10.69
CA ALA A 24 20.13 5.58 -11.69
C ALA A 24 20.23 7.07 -11.27
N MET A 25 19.31 7.54 -10.43
CA MET A 25 19.33 8.89 -9.84
C MET A 25 20.09 8.99 -8.50
N GLY A 26 20.77 7.91 -8.07
CA GLY A 26 21.68 7.91 -6.93
C GLY A 26 21.16 7.25 -5.65
N VAL A 27 19.97 6.65 -5.67
CA VAL A 27 19.49 5.86 -4.52
C VAL A 27 20.31 4.58 -4.41
N SER A 28 21.09 4.45 -3.34
CA SER A 28 22.02 3.33 -3.16
C SER A 28 21.36 2.17 -2.41
N VAL A 29 20.66 1.30 -3.14
CA VAL A 29 19.99 0.11 -2.60
C VAL A 29 20.22 -1.11 -3.47
N GLU A 30 20.24 -2.28 -2.85
CA GLU A 30 20.17 -3.56 -3.54
C GLU A 30 18.72 -4.03 -3.60
N ILE A 31 18.26 -4.42 -4.79
CA ILE A 31 16.91 -4.94 -5.01
C ILE A 31 16.95 -6.47 -5.00
N ARG A 32 16.10 -7.10 -4.19
CA ARG A 32 15.93 -8.56 -4.14
C ARG A 32 14.45 -8.94 -4.25
N GLY A 33 14.20 -10.14 -4.78
CA GLY A 33 12.83 -10.63 -5.00
C GLY A 33 12.16 -9.96 -6.20
N GLY A 34 10.84 -9.79 -6.11
CA GLY A 34 10.00 -9.40 -7.25
C GLY A 34 9.01 -10.50 -7.61
N GLU A 35 8.07 -10.15 -8.50
CA GLU A 35 6.89 -10.98 -8.75
C GLU A 35 7.23 -12.47 -8.97
N PRO A 36 6.53 -13.40 -8.29
CA PRO A 36 5.28 -13.21 -7.54
C PRO A 36 5.46 -12.83 -6.05
N ALA A 37 6.69 -12.61 -5.58
CA ALA A 37 6.96 -12.23 -4.20
C ALA A 37 7.13 -10.71 -4.06
N ALA A 38 7.02 -10.20 -2.83
CA ALA A 38 7.33 -8.81 -2.53
C ALA A 38 8.75 -8.45 -2.98
N THR A 39 8.91 -7.23 -3.51
CA THR A 39 10.20 -6.65 -3.82
C THR A 39 10.81 -6.08 -2.56
N ARG A 40 12.08 -6.37 -2.27
CA ARG A 40 12.76 -5.94 -1.05
C ARG A 40 13.99 -5.11 -1.39
N LEU A 41 14.20 -4.04 -0.63
CA LEU A 41 15.34 -3.14 -0.77
C LEU A 41 16.26 -3.30 0.44
N TYR A 42 17.54 -3.47 0.17
CA TYR A 42 18.58 -3.61 1.18
C TYR A 42 19.57 -2.45 1.07
N ASN A 43 20.06 -1.95 2.20
CA ASN A 43 21.14 -0.97 2.23
C ASN A 43 22.49 -1.64 1.94
N LEU A 44 23.57 -0.85 1.87
CA LEU A 44 24.92 -1.34 1.60
C LEU A 44 25.49 -2.26 2.69
N GLU A 45 24.93 -2.22 3.90
CA GLU A 45 25.26 -3.13 4.99
C GLU A 45 24.51 -4.47 4.89
N GLY A 46 23.65 -4.63 3.88
CA GLY A 46 22.85 -5.83 3.67
C GLY A 46 21.64 -5.94 4.59
N GLN A 47 21.21 -4.85 5.22
CA GLN A 47 20.01 -4.78 6.05
C GLN A 47 18.78 -4.47 5.19
N LEU A 48 17.67 -5.16 5.44
CA LEU A 48 16.39 -4.83 4.82
C LEU A 48 15.94 -3.45 5.29
N ILE A 49 15.60 -2.55 4.37
CA ILE A 49 15.11 -1.21 4.71
C ILE A 49 13.68 -0.94 4.20
N VAL A 50 13.27 -1.58 3.10
CA VAL A 50 11.91 -1.43 2.53
C VAL A 50 11.43 -2.76 1.94
N SER A 51 10.15 -3.06 2.13
CA SER A 51 9.41 -4.12 1.44
C SER A 51 8.24 -3.51 0.65
N ILE A 52 8.18 -3.81 -0.64
CA ILE A 52 7.13 -3.36 -1.56
C ILE A 52 6.30 -4.58 -1.93
N GLU A 53 5.04 -4.56 -1.53
CA GLU A 53 4.10 -5.63 -1.88
C GLU A 53 3.71 -5.56 -3.36
N ASN A 54 3.28 -6.69 -3.91
CA ASN A 54 2.84 -6.73 -5.30
C ASN A 54 1.68 -5.73 -5.51
N PRO A 55 1.68 -5.03 -6.64
CA PRO A 55 0.57 -4.16 -7.03
C PRO A 55 -0.74 -4.94 -7.13
N VAL A 56 -1.80 -4.37 -6.58
CA VAL A 56 -3.15 -4.97 -6.63
C VAL A 56 -4.12 -3.99 -7.26
N GLN A 57 -4.89 -4.44 -8.25
CA GLN A 57 -5.93 -3.63 -8.83
C GLN A 57 -7.16 -3.60 -7.91
N VAL A 58 -7.51 -2.43 -7.42
CA VAL A 58 -8.76 -2.16 -6.69
C VAL A 58 -9.84 -1.85 -7.71
N ALA A 59 -10.62 -2.87 -8.06
CA ALA A 59 -11.67 -2.78 -9.08
C ALA A 59 -12.99 -2.21 -8.57
N VAL A 60 -13.25 -2.26 -7.26
CA VAL A 60 -14.52 -1.86 -6.66
C VAL A 60 -14.58 -0.33 -6.53
N PRO A 61 -15.55 0.34 -7.18
CA PRO A 61 -15.72 1.79 -7.04
C PRO A 61 -15.98 2.19 -5.59
N GLY A 62 -15.28 3.22 -5.11
CA GLY A 62 -15.44 3.73 -3.74
C GLY A 62 -14.71 2.95 -2.65
N GLU A 63 -14.00 1.86 -2.99
CA GLU A 63 -13.23 1.09 -2.01
C GLU A 63 -12.06 1.89 -1.42
N ILE A 64 -11.37 2.67 -2.24
CA ILE A 64 -10.31 3.58 -1.76
C ILE A 64 -10.88 4.60 -0.77
N ARG A 65 -12.08 5.14 -1.02
CA ARG A 65 -12.76 6.04 -0.08
C ARG A 65 -13.08 5.35 1.24
N ARG A 66 -13.47 4.08 1.21
CA ARG A 66 -13.77 3.30 2.41
C ARG A 66 -12.51 3.05 3.25
N LEU A 67 -11.38 2.77 2.60
CA LEU A 67 -10.13 2.40 3.25
C LEU A 67 -9.29 3.61 3.71
N LEU A 68 -9.23 4.67 2.89
CA LEU A 68 -8.34 5.82 3.09
C LEU A 68 -9.09 7.13 3.35
N GLY A 69 -10.43 7.10 3.38
CA GLY A 69 -11.27 8.26 3.65
C GLY A 69 -11.67 9.07 2.40
N ALA A 70 -12.69 9.91 2.58
CA ALA A 70 -13.25 10.74 1.52
C ALA A 70 -12.31 11.84 1.05
N GLU A 71 -11.60 12.49 1.97
CA GLU A 71 -10.61 13.54 1.68
C GLU A 71 -9.51 13.01 0.76
N PHE A 72 -8.89 11.87 1.11
CA PHE A 72 -7.87 11.25 0.26
C PHE A 72 -8.43 10.89 -1.12
N ALA A 73 -9.59 10.21 -1.15
CA ALA A 73 -10.19 9.75 -2.39
C ALA A 73 -10.57 10.90 -3.33
N ALA A 74 -10.99 12.06 -2.80
CA ALA A 74 -11.34 13.24 -3.60
C ALA A 74 -10.15 13.82 -4.37
N ARG A 75 -8.92 13.57 -3.92
CA ARG A 75 -7.69 14.03 -4.60
C ARG A 75 -7.26 13.12 -5.74
N LEU A 76 -7.83 11.91 -5.83
CA LEU A 76 -7.53 11.02 -6.93
C LEU A 76 -8.13 11.56 -8.22
N PRO A 77 -7.42 11.50 -9.35
CA PRO A 77 -7.88 12.05 -10.62
C PRO A 77 -9.09 11.31 -11.22
N SER A 78 -9.40 10.10 -10.76
CA SER A 78 -10.53 9.29 -11.23
C SER A 78 -11.00 8.32 -10.14
N PRO A 79 -11.66 8.79 -9.07
CA PRO A 79 -11.94 8.00 -7.87
C PRO A 79 -12.97 6.87 -8.07
N SER A 80 -13.66 6.86 -9.21
CA SER A 80 -14.62 5.82 -9.60
C SER A 80 -14.06 4.79 -10.60
N ALA A 81 -12.86 5.00 -11.13
CA ALA A 81 -12.19 4.05 -12.03
C ALA A 81 -11.38 3.03 -11.21
N PRO A 82 -11.13 1.82 -11.74
CA PRO A 82 -10.18 0.89 -11.14
C PRO A 82 -8.79 1.53 -11.02
N MET A 83 -8.18 1.43 -9.85
CA MET A 83 -6.85 1.98 -9.53
C MET A 83 -5.95 0.87 -9.01
N TRP A 84 -4.65 1.08 -9.05
CA TRP A 84 -3.64 0.16 -8.55
C TRP A 84 -3.16 0.59 -7.17
N TRP A 85 -3.15 -0.34 -6.23
CA TRP A 85 -2.71 -0.18 -4.85
C TRP A 85 -1.35 -0.83 -4.68
N VAL A 86 -0.41 -0.10 -4.06
CA VAL A 86 0.91 -0.62 -3.71
C VAL A 86 1.17 -0.32 -2.23
N ASP A 87 1.26 -1.36 -1.41
CA ASP A 87 1.70 -1.26 -0.01
C ASP A 87 3.24 -1.11 0.00
N VAL A 88 3.73 -0.03 0.62
CA VAL A 88 5.17 0.23 0.82
C VAL A 88 5.45 0.24 2.32
N ARG A 89 6.31 -0.67 2.76
CA ARG A 89 6.59 -0.93 4.18
C ARG A 89 8.06 -0.63 4.47
N ALA A 90 8.33 0.42 5.23
CA ALA A 90 9.67 0.71 5.69
C ALA A 90 9.97 -0.07 6.98
N VAL A 91 11.25 -0.24 7.29
CA VAL A 91 11.65 -0.60 8.65
C VAL A 91 11.61 0.69 9.49
N ALA A 92 10.65 0.78 10.42
CA ALA A 92 10.40 2.01 11.19
C ALA A 92 11.63 2.53 11.97
N ASP A 93 12.49 1.64 12.46
CA ASP A 93 13.69 2.02 13.23
C ASP A 93 14.88 2.46 12.36
N LEU A 94 14.71 2.51 11.03
CA LEU A 94 15.74 2.93 10.07
C LEU A 94 15.25 4.17 9.30
N PRO A 95 15.74 5.39 9.64
CA PRO A 95 15.33 6.64 8.98
C PRO A 95 15.51 6.60 7.45
N GLU A 96 16.59 5.99 6.98
CA GLU A 96 16.86 5.76 5.55
C GLU A 96 15.72 4.97 4.88
N GLY A 97 15.16 3.95 5.55
CA GLY A 97 14.06 3.15 5.01
C GLY A 97 12.81 3.97 4.76
N VAL A 98 12.48 4.89 5.67
CA VAL A 98 11.33 5.82 5.52
C VAL A 98 11.56 6.76 4.35
N GLU A 99 12.77 7.32 4.21
CA GLU A 99 13.13 8.20 3.10
C GLU A 99 13.06 7.50 1.74
N VAL A 100 13.62 6.29 1.65
CA VAL A 100 13.58 5.47 0.41
C VAL A 100 12.15 5.07 0.07
N ALA A 101 11.36 4.65 1.06
CA ALA A 101 9.94 4.32 0.86
C ALA A 101 9.15 5.50 0.31
N ARG A 102 9.36 6.71 0.87
CA ARG A 102 8.68 7.92 0.40
C ARG A 102 9.10 8.31 -1.01
N ARG A 103 10.41 8.31 -1.30
CA ARG A 103 10.93 8.57 -2.66
C ARG A 103 10.35 7.61 -3.68
N PHE A 104 10.23 6.34 -3.34
CA PHE A 104 9.62 5.34 -4.22
C PHE A 104 8.14 5.58 -4.45
N ALA A 105 7.35 5.82 -3.39
CA ALA A 105 5.93 6.10 -3.51
C ALA A 105 5.66 7.38 -4.33
N ASP A 106 6.44 8.43 -4.10
CA ASP A 106 6.35 9.69 -4.84
C ASP A 106 6.74 9.51 -6.31
N ALA A 107 7.78 8.72 -6.62
CA ALA A 107 8.16 8.40 -7.99
C ALA A 107 7.07 7.61 -8.72
N LEU A 108 6.46 6.61 -8.07
CA LEU A 108 5.32 5.88 -8.63
C LEU A 108 4.18 6.82 -9.02
N VAL A 109 3.78 7.70 -8.09
CA VAL A 109 2.68 8.66 -8.31
C VAL A 109 3.04 9.68 -9.38
N HIS A 110 4.27 10.17 -9.40
CA HIS A 110 4.77 11.09 -10.43
C HIS A 110 4.63 10.47 -11.83
N TRP A 111 5.11 9.24 -12.00
CA TRP A 111 5.14 8.60 -13.31
C TRP A 111 3.80 8.04 -13.76
N LEU A 112 2.93 7.60 -12.83
CA LEU A 112 1.71 6.87 -13.15
C LEU A 112 0.43 7.68 -12.92
N GLY A 113 0.54 8.81 -12.22
CA GLY A 113 -0.58 9.62 -11.73
C GLY A 113 -1.28 8.91 -10.56
N GLY A 114 -1.67 9.66 -9.53
CA GLY A 114 -2.21 9.08 -8.32
C GLY A 114 -1.98 9.93 -7.08
N ALA A 115 -1.95 9.30 -5.91
CA ALA A 115 -1.58 9.94 -4.64
C ALA A 115 -0.96 8.91 -3.67
N VAL A 116 -0.19 9.40 -2.71
CA VAL A 116 0.41 8.61 -1.62
C VAL A 116 -0.33 8.87 -0.32
N TYR A 117 -0.64 7.84 0.46
CA TYR A 117 -1.22 7.92 1.80
C TYR A 117 -0.28 7.32 2.86
N PRO A 118 -0.11 7.94 4.05
CA PRO A 118 -0.45 9.31 4.35
C PRO A 118 0.39 10.25 3.49
N ASP A 119 -0.22 11.33 3.05
CA ASP A 119 0.41 12.36 2.23
C ASP A 119 1.14 13.41 3.07
N GLY A 120 0.92 13.41 4.39
CA GLY A 120 1.43 14.39 5.36
C GLY A 120 0.33 15.32 5.91
N GLU A 121 -0.85 15.35 5.28
CA GLU A 121 -2.01 16.14 5.74
C GLU A 121 -3.08 15.27 6.44
N SER A 122 -3.15 13.98 6.12
CA SER A 122 -4.15 13.05 6.67
C SER A 122 -3.63 12.31 7.92
N ASP A 123 -4.36 12.40 9.03
CA ASP A 123 -3.98 11.84 10.33
C ASP A 123 -4.49 10.39 10.48
N GLY A 124 -3.61 9.41 10.27
CA GLY A 124 -3.90 7.98 10.55
C GLY A 124 -3.02 7.00 9.76
N PRO A 125 -2.62 5.85 10.36
CA PRO A 125 -1.78 4.85 9.67
C PRO A 125 -2.53 4.19 8.50
N PRO A 126 -1.86 3.87 7.39
CA PRO A 126 -2.48 3.16 6.27
C PRO A 126 -2.99 1.78 6.69
N LEU A 127 -4.22 1.45 6.30
CA LEU A 127 -4.74 0.08 6.39
C LEU A 127 -4.29 -0.70 5.16
N SER A 128 -3.65 -1.87 5.33
CA SER A 128 -3.30 -2.73 4.20
C SER A 128 -4.58 -3.26 3.52
N TRP A 129 -4.59 -3.33 2.19
CA TRP A 129 -5.76 -3.81 1.44
C TRP A 129 -6.18 -5.23 1.86
N ARG A 130 -5.22 -6.12 2.15
CA ARG A 130 -5.50 -7.48 2.63
C ARG A 130 -6.19 -7.46 3.98
N ALA A 131 -5.86 -6.51 4.86
CA ALA A 131 -6.44 -6.45 6.20
C ALA A 131 -7.97 -6.33 6.17
N ALA A 132 -8.54 -5.73 5.11
CA ALA A 132 -9.97 -5.57 4.94
C ALA A 132 -10.72 -6.87 4.57
N ASP A 133 -10.07 -7.84 3.93
CA ASP A 133 -10.69 -9.11 3.55
C ASP A 133 -11.02 -9.97 4.78
N HIS A 134 -10.33 -9.76 5.91
CA HIS A 134 -10.53 -10.55 7.14
C HIS A 134 -11.58 -9.94 8.09
N SER A 135 -12.08 -8.73 7.85
CA SER A 135 -13.05 -8.08 8.76
C SER A 135 -14.52 -8.45 8.47
N GLY A 136 -14.77 -9.26 7.44
CA GLY A 136 -16.13 -9.71 7.06
C GLY A 136 -16.59 -11.05 7.66
N ALA A 137 -15.75 -11.74 8.45
CA ALA A 137 -16.01 -13.14 8.84
C ALA A 137 -16.10 -13.38 10.36
N THR A 138 -16.76 -12.50 11.12
CA THR A 138 -17.13 -12.79 12.53
C THR A 138 -18.44 -12.10 12.94
N ALA A 139 -19.55 -12.43 12.26
CA ALA A 139 -20.88 -12.19 12.81
C ALA A 139 -21.87 -13.22 12.25
N GLY A 140 -22.11 -14.30 12.98
CA GLY A 140 -23.06 -15.32 12.54
C GLY A 140 -23.05 -16.60 13.38
N SER A 141 -23.22 -16.48 14.70
CA SER A 141 -23.66 -17.61 15.53
C SER A 141 -24.49 -17.08 16.70
N SER A 142 -25.69 -16.63 16.39
CA SER A 142 -26.75 -16.53 17.39
C SER A 142 -27.41 -17.90 17.50
N ALA A 143 -27.07 -18.61 18.57
CA ALA A 143 -27.75 -19.84 18.94
C ALA A 143 -29.24 -19.55 19.20
N SER A 144 -30.10 -20.23 18.46
CA SER A 144 -31.55 -20.26 18.67
C SER A 144 -31.88 -21.12 19.89
N SER A 145 -32.36 -20.50 20.97
CA SER A 145 -33.05 -21.19 22.05
C SER A 145 -34.53 -20.87 21.96
N SER A 146 -35.34 -21.82 21.45
CA SER A 146 -36.80 -21.79 21.56
C SER A 146 -37.25 -22.33 22.93
N PRO A 147 -38.31 -21.77 23.54
CA PRO A 147 -38.89 -22.30 24.77
C PRO A 147 -39.96 -23.39 24.50
N ALA A 148 -40.17 -24.23 25.51
CA ALA A 148 -41.03 -25.41 25.56
C ALA A 148 -42.54 -25.14 25.36
N PRO A 149 -43.34 -26.20 25.08
CA PRO A 149 -44.76 -26.20 25.42
C PRO A 149 -45.13 -27.19 26.54
N SER A 150 -45.94 -26.64 27.45
CA SER A 150 -46.97 -27.17 28.38
C SER A 150 -46.87 -28.59 28.95
#